data_AF-A0A182VZB2-F1
#
_entry.id   AF-A0A182VZB2-F1
#
_cell.length_a   1.000
_cell.length_b   1.000
_cell.length_c   1.000
_cell.angle_alpha   90.00
_cell.angle_beta   90.00
_cell.angle_gamma   90.00
#
_symmetry.space_group_name_H-M   'P 1'
#
loop_
_entity.id
_entity.type
_entity.pdbx_description
1 polymer ?
#
loop_
_entity_poly.entity_id
_entity_poly.type
_entity_poly.pdbx_seq_one_letter_code
_entity_poly.pdbx_strand_id
1 'polypeptide(L)'
;MVDLLETAPDIARGLYKGDQSHFWFELTENLNALGPPIRHSTVWKRVWFDYKCAVKKKLRENKASMNATGGGPCRLKPLNDIEERVANLTNLEA
;
A
#
# COMPACT_ATOMS: atom_id res chain seq x y z
N MET A 1 2.20 -3.11 9.90
CA MET A 1 1.69 -3.79 8.67
C MET A 1 2.67 -3.62 7.52
N VAL A 2 2.97 -2.38 7.10
CA VAL A 2 3.92 -2.11 6.00
C VAL A 2 5.29 -2.71 6.29
N ASP A 3 5.78 -2.64 7.54
CA ASP A 3 7.07 -3.22 7.94
C ASP A 3 7.15 -4.73 7.69
N LEU A 4 6.05 -5.47 7.90
CA LEU A 4 5.97 -6.90 7.62
C LEU A 4 5.88 -7.21 6.13
N LEU A 5 5.35 -6.30 5.31
CA LEU A 5 5.26 -6.47 3.86
C LEU A 5 6.57 -6.12 3.15
N GLU A 6 7.41 -5.29 3.74
CA GLU A 6 8.76 -5.01 3.25
C GLU A 6 9.69 -6.21 3.34
N THR A 7 9.45 -7.15 4.26
CA THR A 7 10.23 -8.40 4.35
C THR A 7 9.88 -9.40 3.24
N ALA A 8 8.73 -9.23 2.58
CA ALA A 8 8.24 -10.10 1.50
C ALA A 8 7.75 -9.28 0.29
N PRO A 9 8.66 -8.60 -0.44
CA PRO A 9 8.29 -7.62 -1.46
C PRO A 9 7.52 -8.24 -2.65
N ASP A 10 7.78 -9.50 -3.00
CA ASP A 10 7.06 -10.19 -4.08
C ASP A 10 5.60 -10.49 -3.72
N ILE A 11 5.33 -10.76 -2.43
CA ILE A 11 3.96 -10.90 -1.92
C ILE A 11 3.30 -9.52 -1.87
N ALA A 12 3.99 -8.50 -1.37
CA ALA A 12 3.48 -7.13 -1.30
C ALA A 12 3.06 -6.58 -2.69
N ARG A 13 3.87 -6.87 -3.71
CA ARG A 13 3.59 -6.51 -5.12
C ARG A 13 2.54 -7.39 -5.78
N GLY A 14 2.27 -8.60 -5.26
CA GLY A 14 1.37 -9.58 -5.90
C GLY A 14 2.03 -10.36 -7.05
N LEU A 15 3.36 -10.37 -7.09
CA LEU A 15 4.16 -11.11 -8.07
C LEU A 15 4.31 -12.57 -7.68
N TYR A 16 4.40 -12.87 -6.37
CA TYR A 16 4.49 -14.24 -5.88
C TYR A 16 3.18 -15.01 -6.15
N LYS A 17 3.26 -16.16 -6.82
CA LYS A 17 2.10 -16.99 -7.20
C LYS A 17 1.93 -18.28 -6.37
N GLY A 18 2.90 -18.60 -5.50
CA GLY A 18 2.84 -19.76 -4.61
C GLY A 18 1.87 -19.58 -3.45
N ASP A 19 1.87 -20.54 -2.53
CA ASP A 19 1.09 -20.43 -1.30
C ASP A 19 1.64 -19.32 -0.39
N GLN A 20 0.80 -18.34 -0.10
CA GLN A 20 1.11 -17.21 0.76
C GLN A 20 0.45 -17.34 2.14
N SER A 21 -0.27 -18.43 2.40
CA SER A 21 -1.12 -18.58 3.58
C SER A 21 -0.34 -18.41 4.87
N HIS A 22 0.87 -18.97 4.95
CA HIS A 22 1.75 -18.83 6.11
C HIS A 22 2.10 -17.36 6.40
N PHE A 23 2.58 -16.63 5.39
CA PHE A 23 2.94 -15.21 5.53
C PHE A 23 1.74 -14.38 6.01
N TRP A 24 0.57 -14.56 5.38
CA TRP A 24 -0.61 -13.79 5.74
C TRP A 24 -1.18 -14.19 7.10
N PHE A 25 -0.99 -15.44 7.54
CA PHE A 25 -1.33 -15.89 8.88
C PHE A 25 -0.43 -15.23 9.92
N GLU A 26 0.89 -15.30 9.74
CA GLU A 26 1.85 -14.67 10.65
C GLU A 26 1.65 -13.15 10.73
N LEU A 27 1.42 -12.49 9.60
CA LEU A 27 1.09 -11.07 9.57
C LEU A 27 -0.20 -10.77 10.35
N THR A 28 -1.20 -11.65 10.25
CA THR A 28 -2.46 -11.49 10.98
C THR A 28 -2.26 -11.62 12.48
N GLU A 29 -1.52 -12.63 12.93
CA GLU A 29 -1.22 -12.84 14.35
C GLU A 29 -0.45 -11.66 14.93
N ASN A 30 0.60 -11.19 14.23
CA ASN A 30 1.38 -10.03 14.65
C ASN A 30 0.51 -8.77 14.77
N LEU A 31 -0.40 -8.53 13.82
CA LEU A 31 -1.27 -7.35 13.86
C LEU A 31 -2.35 -7.47 14.96
N ASN A 32 -2.94 -8.65 15.14
CA ASN A 32 -3.95 -8.89 16.16
C ASN A 32 -3.36 -8.83 17.57
N ALA A 33 -2.08 -9.18 17.74
CA ALA A 33 -1.36 -9.07 19.02
C ALA A 33 -1.16 -7.61 19.48
N LEU A 34 -1.22 -6.63 18.57
CA LEU A 34 -1.16 -5.20 18.92
C LEU A 34 -2.46 -4.69 19.55
N GLY A 35 -3.49 -5.53 19.64
CA GLY A 35 -4.79 -5.21 20.23
C GLY A 35 -5.89 -5.05 19.18
N PRO A 36 -7.12 -4.70 19.60
CA PRO A 36 -8.24 -4.56 18.69
C PRO A 36 -7.98 -3.49 17.60
N PRO A 37 -8.50 -3.69 16.37
CA PRO A 37 -9.42 -4.75 15.95
C PRO A 37 -8.71 -6.05 15.53
N ILE A 38 -9.21 -7.18 16.01
CA ILE A 38 -8.82 -8.52 15.55
C ILE A 38 -9.48 -8.77 14.19
N ARG A 39 -8.68 -9.13 13.19
CA ARG A 39 -9.14 -9.37 11.81
C ARG A 39 -8.57 -10.67 11.27
N HIS A 40 -9.23 -11.23 10.25
CA HIS A 40 -8.74 -12.40 9.53
C HIS A 40 -7.75 -12.00 8.42
N SER A 41 -6.94 -12.96 7.98
CA SER A 41 -5.94 -12.78 6.92
C SER A 41 -6.52 -12.26 5.59
N THR A 42 -7.73 -12.67 5.23
CA THR A 42 -8.44 -12.19 4.04
C THR A 42 -8.78 -10.70 4.14
N VAL A 43 -9.11 -10.21 5.33
CA VAL A 43 -9.37 -8.79 5.58
C VAL A 43 -8.07 -8.01 5.50
N TRP A 44 -6.98 -8.50 6.07
CA TRP A 44 -5.66 -7.84 5.95
C TRP A 44 -5.15 -7.76 4.50
N LYS A 45 -5.36 -8.81 3.70
CA LYS A 45 -5.11 -8.78 2.25
C LYS A 45 -5.90 -7.67 1.56
N ARG A 46 -7.18 -7.50 1.92
CA ARG A 46 -8.04 -6.44 1.38
C ARG A 46 -7.57 -5.05 1.80
N VAL A 47 -7.25 -4.87 3.08
CA VAL A 47 -6.68 -3.62 3.62
C VAL A 47 -5.42 -3.23 2.84
N TRP A 48 -4.54 -4.18 2.56
CA TRP A 48 -3.35 -3.93 1.75
C TRP A 48 -3.69 -3.47 0.33
N PHE A 49 -4.62 -4.18 -0.31
CA PHE A 49 -5.06 -3.86 -1.66
C PHE A 49 -5.67 -2.45 -1.75
N ASP A 50 -6.59 -2.12 -0.84
CA ASP A 50 -7.26 -0.82 -0.79
C ASP A 50 -6.25 0.30 -0.52
N TYR A 51 -5.29 0.07 0.37
CA TYR A 51 -4.24 1.03 0.69
C TYR A 51 -3.34 1.33 -0.52
N LYS A 52 -2.90 0.28 -1.24
CA LYS A 52 -2.16 0.46 -2.51
C LYS A 52 -2.97 1.27 -3.53
N CYS A 53 -4.26 1.00 -3.67
CA CYS A 53 -5.14 1.73 -4.57
C CYS A 53 -5.26 3.21 -4.18
N ALA A 54 -5.36 3.51 -2.89
CA ALA A 54 -5.42 4.87 -2.38
C ALA A 54 -4.12 5.65 -2.67
N VAL A 55 -2.95 5.04 -2.39
CA VAL A 55 -1.64 5.64 -2.70
C VAL A 55 -1.49 5.88 -4.21
N LYS A 56 -1.81 4.88 -5.04
CA LYS A 56 -1.79 5.00 -6.51
C LYS A 56 -2.69 6.12 -7.02
N LYS A 57 -3.89 6.27 -6.42
CA LYS A 57 -4.83 7.34 -6.79
C LYS A 57 -4.23 8.71 -6.46
N LYS A 58 -3.66 8.89 -5.27
CA LYS A 58 -3.01 10.15 -4.87
C LYS A 58 -1.85 10.51 -5.82
N LEU A 59 -0.98 9.55 -6.15
CA LEU A 59 0.10 9.73 -7.13
C LEU A 59 -0.42 10.18 -8.51
N ARG A 60 -1.50 9.56 -9.00
CA ARG A 60 -2.13 9.91 -10.28
C ARG A 60 -2.71 11.32 -10.27
N GLU A 61 -3.39 11.70 -9.19
CA GLU A 61 -3.93 13.05 -9.01
C GLU A 61 -2.81 14.10 -9.03
N ASN A 62 -1.69 13.83 -8.33
CA ASN A 62 -0.52 14.70 -8.34
C ASN A 62 0.08 14.84 -9.75
N LYS A 63 0.31 13.71 -10.45
CA LYS A 63 0.84 13.71 -11.82
C LYS A 63 -0.07 14.48 -12.78
N ALA A 64 -1.38 14.30 -12.65
CA ALA A 64 -2.35 15.05 -13.45
C ALA A 64 -2.32 16.56 -13.14
N SER A 65 -2.21 16.94 -11.87
CA SER A 65 -2.10 18.34 -11.46
C SER A 65 -0.80 18.99 -11.94
N MET A 66 0.32 18.26 -11.96
CA MET A 66 1.60 18.76 -12.49
C MET A 66 1.56 18.99 -14.00
N ASN A 67 0.83 18.14 -14.73
CA ASN A 67 0.71 18.22 -16.18
C ASN A 67 -0.38 19.19 -16.66
N ALA A 68 -1.17 19.76 -15.76
CA ALA A 68 -2.23 20.70 -16.11
C ALA A 68 -1.62 22.07 -16.49
N THR A 69 -1.76 22.48 -17.75
CA THR A 69 -1.23 23.76 -18.27
C THR A 69 -2.28 24.88 -18.33
N GLY A 70 -3.54 24.60 -17.96
CA GLY A 70 -4.69 25.50 -18.10
C GLY A 70 -4.78 26.64 -17.08
N GLY A 71 -3.67 27.12 -16.52
CA GLY A 71 -3.60 28.30 -15.64
C GLY A 71 -4.27 28.18 -14.27
N GLY A 72 -4.87 27.02 -13.94
CA GLY A 72 -5.48 26.76 -12.64
C GLY A 72 -4.45 26.44 -11.54
N PRO A 73 -4.82 26.54 -10.25
CA PRO A 73 -3.90 26.23 -9.15
C PRO A 73 -3.46 24.76 -9.17
N CYS A 74 -2.15 24.53 -9.16
CA CYS A 74 -1.61 23.19 -8.96
C CYS A 74 -1.87 22.74 -7.51
N ARG A 75 -2.64 21.66 -7.33
CA ARG A 75 -3.01 21.11 -6.01
C ARG A 75 -2.32 19.77 -5.80
N LEU A 76 -1.05 19.82 -5.41
CA LEU A 76 -0.30 18.64 -5.00
C LEU A 76 -0.70 18.20 -3.60
N LYS A 77 -0.88 16.89 -3.42
CA LYS A 77 -1.10 16.25 -2.13
C LYS A 77 0.19 15.53 -1.75
N PRO A 78 0.92 15.97 -0.71
CA PRO A 78 2.12 15.25 -0.29
C PRO A 78 1.76 13.83 0.15
N LEU A 79 2.68 12.91 -0.12
CA LEU A 79 2.68 11.58 0.49
C LEU A 79 3.24 11.73 1.90
N ASN A 80 2.72 10.95 2.84
CA ASN A 80 3.40 10.76 4.12
C ASN A 80 4.43 9.63 4.01
N ASP A 81 5.29 9.50 5.02
CA ASP A 81 6.38 8.53 5.08
C ASP A 81 5.93 7.09 4.79
N ILE A 82 4.75 6.69 5.27
CA ILE A 82 4.21 5.35 5.05
C ILE A 82 3.74 5.18 3.59
N GLU A 83 3.08 6.20 3.04
CA GLU A 83 2.63 6.18 1.64
C GLU A 83 3.83 6.17 0.67
N GLU A 84 4.91 6.89 0.96
CA GLU A 84 6.15 6.84 0.19
C GLU A 84 6.79 5.45 0.22
N ARG A 85 6.90 4.85 1.42
CA ARG A 85 7.38 3.46 1.57
C ARG A 85 6.55 2.48 0.75
N VAL A 86 5.23 2.62 0.75
CA VAL A 86 4.35 1.76 -0.07
C VAL A 86 4.53 2.02 -1.56
N ALA A 87 4.63 3.27 -1.99
CA ALA A 87 4.85 3.63 -3.39
C ALA A 87 6.14 2.99 -3.93
N ASN A 88 7.23 3.08 -3.15
CA ASN A 88 8.53 2.47 -3.42
C ASN A 88 8.47 0.94 -3.42
N LEU A 89 7.88 0.33 -2.39
CA LEU A 89 7.77 -1.12 -2.26
C LEU A 89 7.02 -1.73 -3.46
N THR A 90 6.01 -1.02 -3.96
CA THR A 90 5.07 -1.53 -4.96
C THR A 90 5.29 -1.00 -6.38
N ASN A 91 6.35 -0.22 -6.59
CA ASN A 91 6.70 0.42 -7.87
C ASN A 91 5.52 1.20 -8.48
N LEU A 92 4.76 1.93 -7.66
CA LEU A 92 3.59 2.69 -8.11
C LEU A 92 3.95 4.03 -8.77
N GLU A 93 5.20 4.47 -8.65
CA GLU A 93 5.70 5.75 -9.19
C GLU A 93 6.08 5.69 -10.68
N ALA A 94 6.14 4.50 -11.27
CA ALA A 94 6.51 4.29 -12.69
C ALA A 94 5.42 4.72 -13.68
#